data_AF-A0A5W8MEB5-F1
#
_entry.id   AF-A0A5W8MEB5-F1
#
_cell.length_a   1.000
_cell.length_b   1.000
_cell.length_c   1.000
_cell.angle_alpha   90.00
_cell.angle_beta   90.00
_cell.angle_gamma   90.00
#
_symmetry.space_group_name_H-M   'P 1'
#
loop_
_entity.id
_entity.type
_entity.pdbx_description
1 polymer ?
#
loop_
_entity_poly.entity_id
_entity_poly.type
_entity_poly.pdbx_seq_one_letter_code
_entity_poly.pdbx_strand_id
1 'polypeptide(L)'
;MAFRFPQIILFLLAAILFCPSSYAEQKPTAAQEARKTAVEVAVEGMSRAAVAGPTKISLGDKATLNLPEGFTWIPAKEAAVFMREIGNYVDDEYFYGLVFK
;
A
#
# COMPACT_ATOMS: atom_id res chain seq x y z
N MET A 1 -49.18 38.89 -20.15
CA MET A 1 -48.31 37.71 -20.32
C MET A 1 -47.38 37.63 -19.11
N ALA A 2 -47.73 36.82 -18.11
CA ALA A 2 -46.93 36.69 -16.90
C ALA A 2 -45.71 35.79 -17.14
N PHE A 3 -44.52 36.28 -16.80
CA PHE A 3 -43.22 35.62 -16.96
C PHE A 3 -43.21 34.25 -16.24
N ARG A 4 -43.16 33.15 -17.01
CA ARG A 4 -43.00 31.76 -16.47
C ARG A 4 -41.53 31.36 -16.24
N PHE A 5 -40.60 32.29 -16.42
CA PHE A 5 -39.15 32.08 -16.32
C PHE A 5 -38.62 31.72 -14.91
N PRO A 6 -39.11 32.28 -13.78
CA PRO A 6 -38.54 31.98 -12.47
C PRO A 6 -38.92 30.59 -11.96
N GLN A 7 -40.07 30.05 -12.39
CA GLN A 7 -40.51 28.70 -12.02
C GLN A 7 -39.59 27.62 -12.60
N ILE A 8 -39.14 27.79 -13.85
CA ILE A 8 -38.30 26.80 -14.56
C ILE A 8 -36.92 26.70 -13.92
N ILE A 9 -36.35 27.83 -13.50
CA ILE A 9 -35.06 27.89 -12.80
C ILE A 9 -35.16 27.21 -11.43
N LEU A 10 -36.26 27.44 -10.70
CA LEU A 10 -36.49 26.80 -9.40
C LEU A 10 -36.66 25.28 -9.52
N PHE A 11 -37.32 24.79 -10.58
CA PHE A 11 -37.44 23.36 -10.86
C PHE A 11 -36.10 22.70 -11.26
N LEU A 12 -35.25 23.40 -12.02
CA LEU A 12 -33.91 22.91 -12.38
C LEU A 12 -32.95 22.83 -11.19
N LEU A 13 -33.02 23.78 -10.25
CA LEU A 13 -32.19 23.77 -9.04
C LEU A 13 -32.59 22.62 -8.09
N ALA A 14 -33.89 22.32 -7.99
CA ALA A 14 -34.39 21.23 -7.15
C ALA A 14 -33.99 19.83 -7.65
N ALA A 15 -33.81 19.66 -8.97
CA ALA A 15 -33.43 18.38 -9.57
C ALA A 15 -31.97 17.97 -9.28
N ILE A 16 -31.08 18.95 -9.06
CA ILE A 16 -29.65 18.70 -8.78
C ILE A 16 -29.43 18.26 -7.32
N LEU A 17 -30.29 18.72 -6.39
CA LEU A 17 -30.23 18.38 -4.96
C LEU A 17 -30.78 16.98 -4.63
N PHE A 18 -31.49 16.33 -5.56
CA PHE A 18 -32.13 15.03 -5.34
C PHE A 18 -31.49 13.90 -6.18
N CYS A 19 -30.19 14.00 -6.47
CA CYS A 19 -29.45 12.90 -7.07
C CYS A 19 -29.01 11.95 -5.95
N PRO A 20 -29.65 10.78 -5.73
CA PRO A 20 -29.11 9.79 -4.82
C PRO A 20 -27.75 9.37 -5.37
N SER A 21 -26.67 9.71 -4.65
CA SER A 21 -25.37 9.12 -4.90
C SER A 21 -25.47 7.63 -4.57
N SER A 22 -25.87 6.82 -5.55
CA SER A 22 -25.64 5.38 -5.49
C SER A 22 -24.14 5.15 -5.55
N TYR A 23 -23.53 4.91 -4.40
CA TYR A 23 -22.23 4.25 -4.34
C TYR A 23 -22.41 2.84 -4.88
N ALA A 24 -22.10 2.63 -6.15
CA ALA A 24 -21.96 1.29 -6.69
C ALA A 24 -20.65 0.70 -6.13
N GLU A 25 -20.75 -0.48 -5.51
CA GLU A 25 -19.57 -1.24 -5.09
C GLU A 25 -18.81 -1.69 -6.34
N GLN A 26 -17.73 -0.98 -6.67
CA GLN A 26 -16.95 -1.27 -7.86
C GLN A 26 -16.09 -2.51 -7.58
N LYS A 27 -16.38 -3.61 -8.27
CA LYS A 27 -15.57 -4.83 -8.19
C LYS A 27 -14.10 -4.50 -8.48
N PRO A 28 -13.14 -5.09 -7.74
CA PRO A 28 -11.73 -4.92 -8.03
C PRO A 28 -11.44 -5.20 -9.51
N THR A 29 -10.60 -4.38 -10.12
CA THR A 29 -10.14 -4.65 -11.48
C THR A 29 -9.13 -5.80 -11.47
N ALA A 30 -8.94 -6.49 -12.60
CA ALA A 30 -7.93 -7.54 -12.73
C ALA A 30 -6.51 -7.05 -12.35
N ALA A 31 -6.19 -5.78 -12.65
CA ALA A 31 -4.93 -5.17 -12.23
C ALA A 31 -4.80 -5.01 -10.71
N GLN A 32 -5.92 -4.75 -10.04
CA GLN A 32 -5.97 -4.63 -8.57
C GLN A 32 -5.87 -5.99 -7.88
N GLU A 33 -6.44 -7.04 -8.48
CA GLU A 33 -6.27 -8.43 -8.02
C GLU A 33 -4.83 -8.90 -8.20
N ALA A 34 -4.22 -8.68 -9.37
CA ALA A 34 -2.83 -9.04 -9.63
C ALA A 34 -1.85 -8.37 -8.64
N ARG A 35 -2.09 -7.10 -8.28
CA ARG A 35 -1.28 -6.40 -7.27
C ARG A 35 -1.42 -7.03 -5.89
N LYS A 36 -2.63 -7.44 -5.48
CA LYS A 36 -2.84 -8.12 -4.19
C LYS A 36 -2.04 -9.43 -4.15
N THR A 37 -2.12 -10.24 -5.20
CA THR A 37 -1.34 -11.48 -5.32
C THR A 37 0.16 -11.22 -5.27
N ALA A 38 0.66 -10.18 -5.94
CA ALA A 38 2.08 -9.83 -5.91
C ALA A 38 2.57 -9.44 -4.51
N VAL A 39 1.76 -8.68 -3.77
CA VAL A 39 2.04 -8.35 -2.36
C VAL A 39 2.05 -9.61 -1.49
N GLU A 40 1.09 -10.53 -1.67
CA GLU A 40 1.03 -11.80 -0.92
C GLU A 40 2.30 -12.64 -1.14
N VAL A 41 2.72 -12.80 -2.40
CA VAL A 41 3.96 -13.51 -2.76
C VAL A 41 5.20 -12.83 -2.14
N ALA A 42 5.23 -11.50 -2.11
CA ALA A 42 6.31 -10.76 -1.47
C ALA A 42 6.34 -11.01 0.05
N VAL A 43 5.18 -11.05 0.71
CA VAL A 43 5.06 -11.37 2.14
C VAL A 43 5.53 -12.79 2.44
N GLU A 44 5.18 -13.78 1.61
CA GLU A 44 5.70 -15.14 1.75
C GLU A 44 7.22 -15.21 1.55
N GLY A 45 7.75 -14.40 0.62
CA GLY A 45 9.19 -14.23 0.44
C GLY A 45 9.88 -13.71 1.70
N MET A 46 9.34 -12.64 2.29
CA MET A 46 9.85 -12.10 3.55
C MET A 46 9.78 -13.13 4.68
N SER A 47 8.65 -13.83 4.83
CA SER A 47 8.47 -14.83 5.89
C SER A 47 9.50 -15.96 5.81
N ARG A 48 9.84 -16.42 4.61
CA ARG A 48 10.87 -17.46 4.41
C ARG A 48 12.28 -16.98 4.68
N ALA A 49 12.56 -15.70 4.41
CA ALA A 49 13.87 -15.09 4.61
C ALA A 49 14.07 -14.46 6.00
N ALA A 50 13.03 -14.49 6.84
CA ALA A 50 13.01 -13.89 8.15
C ALA A 50 14.10 -14.47 9.07
N VAL A 51 14.85 -13.59 9.72
CA VAL A 51 15.86 -13.92 10.73
C VAL A 51 15.42 -13.36 12.07
N ALA A 52 15.04 -14.25 12.99
CA ALA A 52 14.70 -13.87 14.34
C ALA A 52 15.95 -13.47 15.15
N GLY A 53 15.83 -12.46 15.99
CA GLY A 53 16.80 -12.18 17.04
C GLY A 53 16.68 -13.18 18.21
N PRO A 54 17.71 -13.30 19.07
CA PRO A 54 18.90 -12.45 19.12
C PRO A 54 19.97 -12.85 18.09
N THR A 55 20.44 -11.89 17.29
CA THR A 55 21.51 -12.14 16.31
C THR A 55 22.26 -10.86 15.95
N LYS A 56 23.38 -10.98 15.22
CA LYS A 56 24.13 -9.85 14.67
C LYS A 56 24.05 -9.86 13.15
N ILE A 57 23.57 -8.76 12.57
CA ILE A 57 23.46 -8.57 11.12
C ILE A 57 24.52 -7.54 10.68
N SER A 58 25.34 -7.89 9.70
CA SER A 58 26.23 -6.92 9.03
C SER A 58 25.43 -6.11 8.00
N LEU A 59 25.51 -4.78 8.09
CA LEU A 59 24.91 -3.85 7.15
C LEU A 59 26.02 -3.35 6.20
N GLY A 60 26.55 -4.28 5.40
CA GLY A 60 27.73 -4.05 4.56
C GLY A 60 28.96 -3.65 5.39
N ASP A 61 29.68 -2.63 4.92
CA ASP A 61 30.85 -2.05 5.58
C ASP A 61 30.49 -0.90 6.56
N LYS A 62 29.20 -0.56 6.69
CA LYS A 62 28.77 0.65 7.42
C LYS A 62 28.53 0.41 8.91
N ALA A 63 27.91 -0.73 9.26
CA ALA A 63 27.50 -1.00 10.63
C ALA A 63 27.22 -2.49 10.90
N THR A 64 27.08 -2.83 12.19
CA THR A 64 26.53 -4.10 12.65
C THR A 64 25.29 -3.82 13.49
N LEU A 65 24.15 -4.41 13.08
CA LEU A 65 22.91 -4.37 13.84
C LEU A 65 22.90 -5.54 14.83
N ASN A 66 22.88 -5.23 16.13
CA ASN A 66 22.57 -6.21 17.16
C ASN A 66 21.04 -6.30 17.27
N LEU A 67 20.46 -7.34 16.68
CA LEU A 67 19.03 -7.58 16.71
C LEU A 67 18.65 -8.26 18.03
N PRO A 68 17.84 -7.64 18.90
CA PRO A 68 17.44 -8.24 20.17
C PRO A 68 16.36 -9.32 19.98
N GLU A 69 16.11 -10.10 21.03
CA GLU A 69 15.00 -11.06 21.08
C GLU A 69 13.65 -10.35 20.85
N GLY A 70 12.73 -11.05 20.17
CA GLY A 70 11.40 -10.51 19.85
C GLY A 70 11.38 -9.56 18.65
N PHE A 71 12.51 -9.42 17.93
CA PHE A 71 12.57 -8.72 16.65
C PHE A 71 12.95 -9.68 15.53
N THR A 72 12.50 -9.36 14.33
CA THR A 72 12.77 -10.13 13.12
C THR A 72 13.36 -9.22 12.06
N TRP A 73 14.49 -9.60 11.49
CA TRP A 73 15.09 -8.92 10.35
C TRP A 73 14.75 -9.63 9.05
N ILE A 74 14.40 -8.86 8.02
CA ILE A 74 14.19 -9.33 6.66
C ILE A 74 15.32 -8.79 5.78
N PRO A 75 16.06 -9.65 5.05
CA PRO A 75 17.13 -9.23 4.16
C PRO A 75 16.69 -8.25 3.08
N ALA A 76 17.62 -7.41 2.64
CA ALA A 76 17.41 -6.36 1.64
C ALA A 76 16.67 -6.85 0.39
N LYS A 77 17.01 -8.05 -0.11
CA LYS A 77 16.43 -8.58 -1.35
C LYS A 77 14.92 -8.80 -1.24
N GLU A 78 14.46 -9.55 -0.25
CA GLU A 78 13.04 -9.86 -0.06
C GLU A 78 12.27 -8.64 0.42
N ALA A 79 12.88 -7.84 1.30
CA ALA A 79 12.31 -6.59 1.77
C ALA A 79 12.11 -5.56 0.65
N ALA A 80 13.05 -5.46 -0.30
CA ALA A 80 12.96 -4.53 -1.43
C ALA A 80 11.81 -4.87 -2.35
N VAL A 81 11.58 -6.17 -2.62
CA VAL A 81 10.43 -6.64 -3.40
C VAL A 81 9.14 -6.21 -2.72
N PHE A 82 8.99 -6.49 -1.43
CA PHE A 82 7.80 -6.07 -0.69
C PHE A 82 7.57 -4.56 -0.74
N MET A 83 8.62 -3.75 -0.50
CA MET A 83 8.54 -2.30 -0.55
C MET A 83 8.05 -1.80 -1.92
N ARG A 84 8.57 -2.37 -3.01
CA ARG A 84 8.16 -2.03 -4.38
C ARG A 84 6.71 -2.40 -4.66
N GLU A 85 6.25 -3.57 -4.22
CA GLU A 85 4.87 -4.02 -4.41
C GLU A 85 3.84 -3.16 -3.67
N ILE A 86 4.22 -2.57 -2.53
CA ILE A 86 3.37 -1.60 -1.81
C ILE A 86 3.56 -0.15 -2.30
N GLY A 87 4.33 0.06 -3.38
CA GLY A 87 4.48 1.36 -4.04
C GLY A 87 5.60 2.25 -3.51
N ASN A 88 6.52 1.73 -2.70
CA ASN A 88 7.71 2.45 -2.28
C ASN A 88 8.86 2.26 -3.26
N TYR A 89 9.72 3.27 -3.35
CA TYR A 89 11.04 3.15 -3.98
C TYR A 89 12.07 2.80 -2.92
N VAL A 90 13.02 1.94 -3.29
CA VAL A 90 14.20 1.61 -2.48
C VAL A 90 15.43 1.76 -3.34
N ASP A 91 16.48 2.34 -2.75
CA ASP A 91 17.79 2.41 -3.38
C ASP A 91 18.58 1.17 -2.99
N ASP A 92 18.91 0.33 -3.97
CA ASP A 92 19.54 -0.97 -3.75
C ASP A 92 20.97 -0.84 -3.15
N GLU A 93 21.61 0.33 -3.24
CA GLU A 93 22.93 0.59 -2.63
C GLU A 93 22.83 0.93 -1.13
N TYR A 94 21.73 1.57 -0.71
CA TYR A 94 21.56 2.09 0.66
C TYR A 94 20.48 1.37 1.46
N PHE A 95 19.78 0.39 0.87
CA PHE A 95 18.72 -0.37 1.52
C PHE A 95 19.23 -1.72 2.03
N TYR A 96 19.28 -1.89 3.36
CA TYR A 96 19.85 -3.09 4.00
C TYR A 96 18.82 -4.11 4.50
N GLY A 97 17.52 -3.82 4.36
CA GLY A 97 16.43 -4.68 4.82
C GLY A 97 15.44 -3.98 5.74
N LEU A 98 14.56 -4.78 6.36
CA LEU A 98 13.52 -4.30 7.27
C LEU A 98 13.64 -4.99 8.62
N VAL A 99 13.19 -4.30 9.67
CA VAL A 99 13.09 -4.87 11.02
C VAL A 99 11.63 -4.78 11.46
N PHE A 100 11.10 -5.92 11.88
CA PHE A 100 9.77 -6.06 12.45
C PHE A 100 9.86 -6.47 13.93
N LYS A 101 8.81 -6.18 14.67
CA LYS A 101 8.61 -6.60 16.06
C LYS A 101 7.42 -7.56 16.11
#